data_AF-A0A935V033-F1
#
_entry.id   AF-A0A935V033-F1
#
_cell.length_a   1.000
_cell.length_b   1.000
_cell.length_c   1.000
_cell.angle_alpha   90.00
_cell.angle_beta   90.00
_cell.angle_gamma   90.00
#
_symmetry.space_group_name_H-M   'P 1'
#
loop_
_entity.id
_entity.type
_entity.pdbx_description
1 polymer ?
#
loop_
_entity_poly.entity_id
_entity_poly.type
_entity_poly.pdbx_seq_one_letter_code
_entity_poly.pdbx_strand_id
1 'polypeptide(L)'
;MSRWAAGIRAAVELEGLHEGHRSLGWALAEAGYADQRFERLLRADEPGLWDELRSAARYLGVKGQRANAEQLIRLAVDVDPARRAPSTRLGRRLLRHCLPRR
;
A
#
# COMPACT_ATOMS: atom_id res chain seq x y z
N MET A 1 18.84 0.77 0.97
CA MET A 1 18.13 0.03 -0.09
C MET A 1 17.46 1.05 -0.99
N SER A 2 17.50 0.93 -2.33
CA SER A 2 16.91 1.97 -3.19
C SER A 2 15.38 1.95 -3.10
N ARG A 3 14.73 3.12 -3.18
CA ARG A 3 13.27 3.26 -3.15
C ARG A 3 12.55 2.38 -4.17
N TRP A 4 13.16 2.25 -5.34
CA TRP A 4 12.69 1.36 -6.40
C TRP A 4 12.79 -0.11 -6.01
N ALA A 5 13.90 -0.53 -5.38
CA ALA A 5 14.06 -1.92 -4.95
C ALA A 5 13.00 -2.33 -3.91
N ALA A 6 12.63 -1.43 -2.99
CA ALA A 6 11.57 -1.72 -2.03
C ALA A 6 10.19 -1.83 -2.68
N GLY A 7 9.85 -0.91 -3.59
CA GLY A 7 8.60 -0.96 -4.35
C GLY A 7 8.50 -2.19 -5.23
N ILE A 8 9.56 -2.52 -5.97
CA ILE A 8 9.64 -3.72 -6.81
C ILE A 8 9.52 -4.97 -5.94
N ARG A 9 10.25 -5.04 -4.82
CA ARG A 9 10.17 -6.20 -3.93
C ARG A 9 8.76 -6.38 -3.36
N ALA A 10 8.10 -5.31 -2.94
CA ALA A 10 6.71 -5.37 -2.50
C ALA A 10 5.76 -5.79 -3.65
N ALA A 11 6.02 -5.36 -4.88
CA ALA A 11 5.25 -5.79 -6.04
C ALA A 11 5.46 -7.27 -6.39
N VAL A 12 6.68 -7.80 -6.20
CA VAL A 12 6.99 -9.23 -6.38
C VAL A 12 6.24 -10.10 -5.36
N GLU A 13 6.03 -9.64 -4.12
CA GLU A 13 5.16 -10.35 -3.15
C GLU A 13 3.70 -10.48 -3.65
N LEU A 14 3.31 -9.70 -4.67
CA LEU A 14 2.02 -9.78 -5.34
C LEU A 14 2.11 -10.41 -6.75
N GLU A 15 3.19 -11.11 -7.08
CA GLU A 15 3.31 -11.83 -8.35
C GLU A 15 2.14 -12.82 -8.50
N GLY A 16 1.48 -12.80 -9.66
CA GLY A 16 0.24 -13.57 -9.90
C GLY A 16 -1.02 -13.00 -9.24
N LEU A 17 -0.89 -12.03 -8.32
CA LEU A 17 -2.00 -11.34 -7.64
C LEU A 17 -2.18 -9.89 -8.12
N HIS A 18 -1.35 -9.42 -9.05
CA HIS A 18 -1.52 -8.10 -9.65
C HIS A 18 -2.86 -7.97 -10.39
N GLU A 19 -3.62 -6.93 -10.04
CA GLU A 19 -4.88 -6.60 -10.70
C GLU A 19 -5.05 -5.07 -10.76
N GLY A 20 -4.80 -4.49 -11.93
CA GLY A 20 -4.69 -3.03 -12.09
C GLY A 20 -5.94 -2.24 -11.71
N HIS A 21 -7.14 -2.81 -11.88
CA HIS A 21 -8.39 -2.16 -11.49
C HIS A 21 -8.67 -2.26 -9.99
N ARG A 22 -8.01 -3.18 -9.27
CA ARG A 22 -8.26 -3.42 -7.85
C ARG A 22 -7.38 -2.52 -7.01
N SER A 23 -7.95 -1.42 -6.51
CA SER A 23 -7.19 -0.47 -5.69
C SER A 23 -6.57 -1.17 -4.48
N LEU A 24 -5.31 -0.83 -4.19
CA LEU A 24 -4.58 -1.25 -3.00
C LEU A 24 -5.37 -0.97 -1.71
N GLY A 25 -6.02 0.19 -1.60
CA GLY A 25 -6.83 0.50 -0.43
C GLY A 25 -7.99 -0.47 -0.24
N TRP A 26 -8.70 -0.80 -1.32
CA TRP A 26 -9.80 -1.77 -1.27
C TRP A 26 -9.32 -3.18 -0.99
N ALA A 27 -8.22 -3.59 -1.63
CA ALA A 27 -7.61 -4.87 -1.36
C ALA A 27 -7.20 -5.01 0.12
N LEU A 28 -6.59 -3.98 0.71
CA LEU A 28 -6.22 -3.98 2.12
C LEU A 28 -7.44 -4.04 3.03
N ALA A 29 -8.50 -3.28 2.74
CA ALA A 29 -9.74 -3.31 3.52
C ALA A 29 -10.45 -4.66 3.46
N GLU A 30 -10.62 -5.24 2.28
CA GLU A 30 -11.21 -6.57 2.07
C GLU A 30 -10.39 -7.67 2.77
N ALA A 31 -9.06 -7.55 2.74
CA ALA A 31 -8.18 -8.46 3.46
C ALA A 31 -8.24 -8.27 4.99
N GLY A 32 -8.94 -7.26 5.51
CA GLY A 32 -9.02 -6.94 6.94
C GLY A 32 -7.76 -6.29 7.50
N TYR A 33 -7.01 -5.54 6.68
CA TYR A 33 -5.84 -4.80 7.14
C TYR A 33 -6.27 -3.67 8.06
N ALA A 34 -5.78 -3.68 9.30
CA ALA A 34 -6.20 -2.72 10.32
C ALA A 34 -5.91 -1.27 9.92
N ASP A 35 -6.87 -0.37 10.13
CA ASP A 35 -6.77 1.07 9.83
C ASP A 35 -5.51 1.70 10.43
N GLN A 36 -5.15 1.32 11.66
CA GLN A 36 -3.93 1.80 12.33
C GLN A 36 -2.65 1.36 11.62
N ARG A 37 -2.61 0.20 10.95
CA ARG A 37 -1.45 -0.22 10.13
C ARG A 37 -1.42 0.55 8.81
N PHE A 38 -2.59 0.81 8.23
CA PHE A 38 -2.68 1.60 7.01
C PHE A 38 -2.24 3.05 7.25
N GLU A 39 -2.65 3.65 8.35
CA GLU A 39 -2.19 4.98 8.76
C GLU A 39 -0.68 5.03 9.02
N ARG A 40 -0.12 3.98 9.64
CA ARG A 40 1.34 3.85 9.81
C ARG A 40 2.06 3.82 8.47
N LEU A 41 1.58 3.03 7.51
CA LEU A 41 2.13 2.99 6.15
C LEU A 41 2.13 4.38 5.49
N LEU A 42 1.06 5.15 5.60
CA LEU A 42 0.99 6.49 4.99
C LEU A 42 1.92 7.51 5.66
N ARG A 43 2.12 7.40 6.98
CA ARG A 43 2.91 8.34 7.78
C ARG A 43 4.37 7.94 7.97
N ALA A 44 4.75 6.71 7.65
CA ALA A 44 6.12 6.23 7.81
C ALA A 44 7.12 7.10 7.03
N ASP A 45 8.30 7.31 7.57
CA ASP A 45 9.43 7.95 6.91
C ASP A 45 10.33 6.92 6.21
N GLU A 46 11.35 7.35 5.46
CA GLU A 46 12.48 6.46 5.15
C GLU A 46 13.34 6.39 6.41
N PRO A 47 13.41 5.25 7.14
CA PRO A 47 13.39 3.89 6.59
C PRO A 47 12.16 3.03 6.90
N GLY A 48 11.27 3.44 7.82
CA GLY A 48 10.14 2.62 8.27
C GLY A 48 9.12 2.29 7.17
N LEU A 49 9.05 3.12 6.12
CA LEU A 49 8.21 2.92 4.95
C LEU A 49 8.46 1.58 4.27
N TRP A 50 9.71 1.11 4.24
CA TRP A 50 10.08 -0.13 3.58
C TRP A 50 9.50 -1.35 4.28
N ASP A 51 9.54 -1.33 5.59
CA ASP A 51 9.00 -2.40 6.42
C ASP A 51 7.47 -2.39 6.36
N GLU A 52 6.84 -1.21 6.39
CA GLU A 52 5.40 -1.07 6.25
C GLU A 52 4.91 -1.50 4.86
N LEU A 53 5.62 -1.16 3.78
CA LEU A 53 5.29 -1.61 2.42
C LEU A 53 5.40 -3.12 2.27
N ARG A 54 6.47 -3.72 2.80
CA ARG A 54 6.65 -5.17 2.78
C ARG A 54 5.59 -5.88 3.62
N SER A 55 5.28 -5.34 4.80
CA SER A 55 4.23 -5.86 5.69
C SER A 55 2.87 -5.87 4.99
N ALA A 56 2.49 -4.75 4.35
CA ALA A 56 1.25 -4.65 3.60
C ALA A 56 1.19 -5.62 2.41
N ALA A 57 2.26 -5.70 1.61
CA ALA A 57 2.32 -6.59 0.45
C ALA A 57 2.27 -8.07 0.85
N ARG A 58 3.05 -8.47 1.86
CA ARG A 58 3.01 -9.82 2.41
C ARG A 58 1.65 -10.18 2.98
N TYR A 59 1.01 -9.24 3.67
CA TYR A 59 -0.33 -9.46 4.21
C TYR A 59 -1.35 -9.78 3.11
N LEU A 60 -1.32 -9.01 2.02
CA LEU A 60 -2.14 -9.27 0.84
C LEU A 60 -1.80 -10.63 0.20
N GLY A 61 -0.51 -10.94 0.03
CA GLY A 61 -0.05 -12.21 -0.52
C GLY A 61 -0.55 -13.42 0.28
N VAL A 62 -0.42 -13.39 1.62
CA VAL A 62 -0.92 -14.44 2.53
C VAL A 62 -2.44 -14.59 2.44
N LYS A 63 -3.16 -13.50 2.20
CA LYS A 63 -4.62 -13.52 2.03
C LYS A 63 -5.06 -13.92 0.62
N GLY A 64 -4.13 -14.14 -0.31
CA GLY A 64 -4.44 -14.38 -1.73
C GLY A 64 -5.14 -13.18 -2.37
N GLN A 65 -4.95 -11.99 -1.81
CA GLN A 65 -5.73 -10.82 -2.12
C GLN A 65 -5.14 -10.09 -3.33
N ARG A 66 -5.92 -10.05 -4.42
CA ARG A 66 -5.51 -9.32 -5.63
C ARG A 66 -5.48 -7.82 -5.37
N ALA A 67 -4.46 -7.14 -5.91
CA ALA A 67 -4.27 -5.71 -5.70
C ALA A 67 -3.45 -5.06 -6.82
N ASN A 68 -3.60 -3.75 -6.99
CA ASN A 68 -2.80 -2.96 -7.92
C ASN A 68 -1.39 -2.71 -7.35
N ALA A 69 -0.44 -3.53 -7.79
CA ALA A 69 0.97 -3.43 -7.42
C ALA A 69 1.65 -2.10 -7.84
N GLU A 70 1.15 -1.40 -8.86
CA GLU A 70 1.68 -0.06 -9.21
C GLU A 70 1.45 0.95 -8.09
N GLN A 71 0.37 0.80 -7.32
CA GLN A 71 0.10 1.67 -6.18
C GLN A 71 1.11 1.46 -5.04
N LEU A 72 1.63 0.24 -4.87
CA LEU A 72 2.75 -0.03 -3.95
C LEU A 72 4.04 0.63 -4.43
N ILE A 73 4.35 0.51 -5.74
CA ILE A 73 5.53 1.16 -6.33
C ILE A 73 5.43 2.69 -6.19
N ARG A 74 4.25 3.26 -6.43
CA ARG A 74 4.00 4.71 -6.25
C ARG A 74 4.22 5.15 -4.80
N LEU A 75 3.74 4.39 -3.83
CA LEU A 75 4.00 4.65 -2.40
C LEU A 75 5.49 4.56 -2.07
N ALA A 76 6.21 3.62 -2.70
CA ALA A 76 7.64 3.44 -2.50
C ALA A 76 8.45 4.62 -3.02
N VAL A 77 8.10 5.21 -4.17
CA VAL A 77 8.85 6.34 -4.72
C VAL A 77 8.49 7.68 -4.07
N ASP A 78 7.28 7.82 -3.55
CA ASP A 78 6.82 9.03 -2.87
C ASP A 78 7.15 8.99 -1.39
N VAL A 79 8.43 9.18 -1.04
CA VAL A 79 8.99 9.02 0.33
C VAL A 79 8.52 10.06 1.35
N ASP A 80 7.90 11.14 0.90
CA ASP A 80 7.44 12.23 1.75
C ASP A 80 6.11 11.88 2.45
N PRO A 81 6.10 11.67 3.77
CA PRO A 81 4.87 11.32 4.49
C PRO A 81 3.81 12.42 4.40
N ALA A 82 4.21 13.69 4.24
CA ALA A 82 3.25 14.78 4.03
C ALA A 82 2.54 14.67 2.68
N ARG A 83 3.18 14.08 1.65
CA ARG A 83 2.57 13.81 0.33
C ARG A 83 1.70 12.57 0.30
N ARG A 84 1.95 11.60 1.18
CA ARG A 84 1.12 10.40 1.35
C ARG A 84 -0.01 10.55 2.37
N ALA A 85 0.03 11.60 3.18
CA ALA A 85 -0.92 11.82 4.27
C ALA A 85 -2.39 11.71 3.79
N PRO A 86 -3.31 11.28 4.67
CA PRO A 86 -4.75 11.21 4.37
C PRO A 86 -5.33 12.47 3.70
N SER A 87 -4.79 13.65 4.02
CA SER A 87 -5.18 14.95 3.48
C SER A 87 -4.67 15.25 2.07
N THR A 88 -3.88 14.37 1.45
CA THR A 88 -3.38 14.58 0.08
C THR A 88 -4.23 13.87 -0.95
N ARG A 89 -3.98 14.16 -2.24
CA ARG A 89 -4.65 13.44 -3.33
C ARG A 89 -4.31 11.94 -3.31
N LEU A 90 -3.06 11.58 -2.97
CA LEU A 90 -2.62 10.19 -2.91
C LEU A 90 -3.27 9.47 -1.73
N GLY A 91 -3.21 10.03 -0.52
CA GLY A 91 -3.83 9.46 0.67
C GLY A 91 -5.34 9.32 0.54
N ARG A 92 -6.03 10.38 0.07
CA ARG A 92 -7.48 10.32 -0.20
C ARG A 92 -7.86 9.26 -1.23
N ARG A 93 -7.05 9.09 -2.27
CA ARG A 93 -7.32 8.07 -3.30
C ARG A 93 -7.27 6.68 -2.68
N LEU A 94 -6.29 6.40 -1.84
CA LEU A 94 -6.19 5.10 -1.18
C LEU A 94 -7.32 4.91 -0.14
N LEU A 95 -7.59 5.92 0.70
CA LEU A 95 -8.65 5.87 1.72
C LEU A 95 -10.06 5.73 1.15
N ARG A 96 -10.34 6.40 0.02
CA ARG A 96 -11.63 6.26 -0.70
C ARG A 96 -11.93 4.81 -1.04
N HIS A 97 -10.88 4.02 -1.26
CA HIS A 97 -10.99 2.62 -1.58
C HIS A 97 -10.89 1.73 -0.33
N CYS A 98 -10.30 2.18 0.78
CA CYS A 98 -10.30 1.43 2.05
C CYS A 98 -11.66 1.44 2.77
N LEU A 99 -12.44 2.52 2.65
CA LEU A 99 -13.71 2.63 3.37
C LEU A 99 -14.81 1.89 2.60
N PRO A 100 -15.39 0.80 3.15
CA PRO A 100 -16.61 0.25 2.58
C PRO A 100 -17.68 1.33 2.63
N ARG A 101 -18.42 1.51 1.52
CA ARG A 101 -19.65 2.31 1.55
C ARG A 101 -20.58 1.64 2.58
N ARG A 102 -20.75 2.29 3.73
CA ARG A 102 -21.80 1.94 4.68
C ARG A 102 -23.16 2.04 4.01
#